data_AF-A0A936NZZ5-F1
#
_entry.id   AF-A0A936NZZ5-F1
#
_cell.length_a   1.000
_cell.length_b   1.000
_cell.length_c   1.000
_cell.angle_alpha   90.00
_cell.angle_beta   90.00
_cell.angle_gamma   90.00
#
_symmetry.space_group_name_H-M   'P 1'
#
loop_
_entity.id
_entity.type
_entity.pdbx_description
1 polymer ?
#
loop_
_entity_poly.entity_id
_entity_poly.type
_entity_poly.pdbx_seq_one_letter_code
_entity_poly.pdbx_strand_id
1 'polypeptide(L)'
;MHNLHIDYRGDALSYQGASLLAKGIARQNQMAEPTIVAWRKHDSPDMSPAAYEGSDPETWWEKYGEGNGGRLEISVGDEYCFIMMDTRGYETVDELPLRNLSDARGDHYLCYTPMIGRSTTLPNEESCTRLDGWLADQY
;
A
#
# COMPACT_ATOMS: atom_id res chain seq x y z
N MET A 1 11.80 -13.05 1.37
CA MET A 1 12.02 -11.60 1.08
C MET A 1 13.46 -11.14 1.37
N HIS A 2 14.01 -10.15 0.64
CA HIS A 2 15.28 -9.46 0.99
C HIS A 2 14.98 -8.20 1.81
N ASN A 3 15.82 -7.86 2.80
CA ASN A 3 15.53 -6.77 3.73
C ASN A 3 16.67 -5.74 3.74
N LEU A 4 16.31 -4.45 3.72
CA LEU A 4 17.23 -3.32 3.79
C LEU A 4 16.81 -2.36 4.91
N HIS A 5 17.79 -1.74 5.54
CA HIS A 5 17.57 -0.71 6.55
C HIS A 5 18.23 0.60 6.10
N ILE A 6 17.48 1.71 6.20
CA ILE A 6 17.97 3.07 5.95
C ILE A 6 18.13 3.74 7.30
N ASP A 7 19.38 3.94 7.72
CA ASP A 7 19.70 4.79 8.86
C ASP A 7 19.30 6.24 8.55
N TYR A 8 18.21 6.72 9.14
CA TYR A 8 17.74 8.08 8.97
C TYR A 8 17.94 8.89 10.25
N ARG A 9 18.71 9.99 10.16
CA ARG A 9 19.09 10.84 11.31
C ARG A 9 18.49 12.25 11.28
N GLY A 10 17.45 12.46 10.47
CA GLY A 10 16.74 13.74 10.38
C GLY A 10 15.54 13.82 11.33
N ASP A 11 14.67 14.81 11.08
CA ASP A 11 13.39 14.97 11.80
C ASP A 11 12.42 13.83 11.50
N ALA A 12 11.49 13.53 12.42
CA ALA A 12 10.46 12.51 12.24
C ALA A 12 9.79 12.57 10.85
N LEU A 13 9.71 11.42 10.18
CA LEU A 13 9.26 11.36 8.80
C LEU A 13 7.73 11.27 8.72
N SER A 14 7.16 11.91 7.71
CA SER A 14 5.80 11.58 7.26
C SER A 14 5.84 10.31 6.42
N TYR A 15 4.70 9.63 6.27
CA TYR A 15 4.54 8.51 5.32
C TYR A 15 5.05 8.88 3.92
N GLN A 16 4.74 10.10 3.44
CA GLN A 16 5.20 10.58 2.14
C GLN A 16 6.72 10.71 2.07
N GLY A 17 7.37 11.25 3.12
CA GLY A 17 8.82 11.35 3.19
C GLY A 17 9.51 9.98 3.22
N ALA A 18 9.06 9.10 4.12
CA ALA A 18 9.61 7.75 4.27
C ALA A 18 9.42 6.89 3.00
N SER A 19 8.24 6.96 2.36
CA SER A 19 7.96 6.22 1.12
C SER A 19 8.82 6.68 -0.06
N LEU A 20 9.17 7.97 -0.16
CA LEU A 20 10.08 8.48 -1.18
C LEU A 20 11.50 7.95 -0.98
N LEU A 21 11.99 7.89 0.27
CA LEU A 21 13.28 7.30 0.60
C LEU A 21 13.31 5.80 0.27
N ALA A 22 12.29 5.05 0.69
CA ALA A 22 12.17 3.63 0.40
C ALA A 22 12.15 3.34 -1.11
N LYS A 23 11.35 4.08 -1.90
CA LYS A 23 11.35 3.99 -3.37
C LYS A 23 12.71 4.33 -3.97
N GLY A 24 13.43 5.30 -3.42
CA GLY A 24 14.79 5.65 -3.85
C GLY A 24 15.75 4.48 -3.69
N ILE A 25 15.76 3.84 -2.51
CA ILE A 25 16.61 2.68 -2.22
C ILE A 25 16.19 1.44 -3.02
N ALA A 26 14.89 1.22 -3.22
CA ALA A 26 14.42 0.12 -4.06
C ALA A 26 14.97 0.22 -5.49
N ARG A 27 15.02 1.43 -6.08
CA ARG A 27 15.65 1.65 -7.40
C ARG A 27 17.13 1.31 -7.44
N GLN A 28 17.85 1.63 -6.37
CA GLN A 28 19.27 1.27 -6.24
C GLN A 28 19.47 -0.24 -6.08
N ASN A 29 18.43 -0.97 -5.66
CA ASN A 29 18.43 -2.41 -5.43
C ASN A 29 17.63 -3.17 -6.50
N GLN A 30 17.84 -2.80 -7.77
CA GLN A 30 17.35 -3.52 -8.95
C GLN A 30 15.82 -3.52 -9.16
N MET A 31 15.04 -2.73 -8.39
CA MET A 31 13.62 -2.50 -8.68
C MET A 31 13.45 -1.23 -9.52
N ALA A 32 13.35 -1.34 -10.85
CA ALA A 32 13.34 -0.15 -11.70
C ALA A 32 12.07 0.68 -11.51
N GLU A 33 10.92 0.02 -11.34
CA GLU A 33 9.63 0.64 -11.10
C GLU A 33 9.06 0.19 -9.74
N PRO A 34 9.58 0.73 -8.62
CA PRO A 34 9.18 0.27 -7.31
C PRO A 34 7.81 0.83 -6.92
N THR A 35 6.92 -0.08 -6.52
CA THR A 35 5.67 0.25 -5.84
C THR A 35 5.66 -0.31 -4.43
N ILE A 36 4.82 0.27 -3.57
CA ILE A 36 4.59 -0.19 -2.21
C ILE A 36 3.36 -1.11 -2.24
N VAL A 37 3.54 -2.34 -1.80
CA VAL A 37 2.45 -3.34 -1.68
C VAL A 37 1.82 -3.26 -0.30
N ALA A 38 2.66 -3.15 0.72
CA ALA A 38 2.24 -3.02 2.11
C ALA A 38 3.19 -2.11 2.89
N TRP A 39 2.71 -1.52 3.97
CA TRP A 39 3.54 -0.75 4.88
C TRP A 39 2.99 -0.78 6.30
N ARG A 40 3.87 -0.52 7.27
CA ARG A 40 3.50 -0.24 8.65
C ARG A 40 4.29 0.93 9.21
N LYS A 41 3.71 1.64 10.18
CA LYS A 41 4.42 2.55 11.06
C LYS A 41 4.66 1.85 12.40
N HIS A 42 5.90 1.87 12.89
CA HIS A 42 6.24 1.40 14.23
C HIS A 42 5.57 2.31 15.28
N ASP A 43 5.22 1.71 16.42
CA ASP A 43 4.53 2.36 17.54
C ASP A 43 3.17 3.00 17.20
N SER A 44 2.55 2.59 16.09
CA SER A 44 1.19 3.00 15.69
C SER A 44 0.42 1.82 15.10
N PRO A 45 -0.92 1.75 15.23
CA PRO A 45 -1.73 0.82 14.47
C PRO A 45 -1.78 1.15 12.96
N ASP A 46 -1.19 2.26 12.53
CA ASP A 46 -1.19 2.70 11.14
C ASP A 46 -0.41 1.73 10.25
N MET A 47 -1.15 1.04 9.38
CA MET A 47 -0.61 0.13 8.38
C MET A 47 -1.54 0.05 7.16
N SER A 48 -0.99 -0.43 6.05
CA SER A 48 -1.77 -0.83 4.89
C SER A 48 -1.28 -2.17 4.36
N PRO A 49 -2.17 -3.14 4.13
CA PRO A 49 -3.59 -3.09 4.45
C PRO A 49 -3.83 -3.06 5.97
N ALA A 50 -4.97 -2.52 6.38
CA ALA A 50 -5.37 -2.54 7.79
C ALA A 50 -5.47 -3.98 8.32
N ALA A 51 -5.18 -4.17 9.61
CA ALA A 51 -5.45 -5.43 10.30
C ALA A 51 -6.96 -5.72 10.38
N TYR A 52 -7.32 -6.99 10.48
CA TYR A 52 -8.70 -7.45 10.61
C TYR A 52 -8.82 -8.44 11.77
N GLU A 53 -10.05 -8.76 12.18
CA GLU A 53 -10.27 -9.68 13.29
C GLU A 53 -9.66 -11.06 13.00
N GLY A 54 -8.76 -11.52 13.88
CA GLY A 54 -8.02 -12.77 13.72
C GLY A 54 -6.70 -12.65 12.95
N SER A 55 -6.35 -11.48 12.43
CA SER A 55 -4.99 -11.22 11.94
C SER A 55 -4.05 -10.80 13.08
N ASP A 56 -2.77 -11.11 12.91
CA ASP A 56 -1.72 -10.61 13.79
C ASP A 56 -1.19 -9.28 13.21
N PRO A 57 -1.47 -8.12 13.84
CA PRO A 57 -1.09 -6.81 13.30
C PRO A 57 0.43 -6.65 13.13
N GLU A 58 1.24 -7.37 13.89
CA GLU A 58 2.69 -7.29 13.76
C GLU A 58 3.21 -7.93 12.47
N THR A 59 2.57 -9.01 12.00
CA THR A 59 3.05 -9.82 10.87
C THR A 59 2.13 -9.81 9.66
N TRP A 60 0.90 -9.30 9.79
CA TRP A 60 -0.12 -9.34 8.74
C TRP A 60 0.30 -8.56 7.49
N TRP A 61 0.70 -7.30 7.65
CA TRP A 61 1.13 -6.42 6.56
C TRP A 61 2.29 -7.03 5.76
N GLU A 62 3.24 -7.68 6.44
CA GLU A 62 4.40 -8.34 5.87
C GLU A 62 3.96 -9.55 5.02
N LYS A 63 3.16 -10.46 5.61
CA LYS A 63 2.60 -11.64 4.93
C LYS A 63 1.78 -11.24 3.71
N TYR A 64 0.94 -10.21 3.84
CA TYR A 64 0.16 -9.67 2.73
C TYR A 64 1.10 -9.15 1.63
N GLY A 65 2.11 -8.36 2.01
CA GLY A 65 3.08 -7.80 1.07
C GLY A 65 3.83 -8.89 0.29
N GLU A 66 4.40 -9.88 0.98
CA GLU A 66 5.11 -11.00 0.35
C GLU A 66 4.18 -11.84 -0.54
N GLY A 67 2.97 -12.15 -0.06
CA GLY A 67 1.96 -12.89 -0.81
C GLY A 67 1.46 -12.18 -2.08
N ASN A 68 1.52 -10.84 -2.11
CA ASN A 68 1.12 -10.02 -3.26
C ASN A 68 2.31 -9.58 -4.12
N GLY A 69 3.37 -10.39 -4.18
CA GLY A 69 4.50 -10.17 -5.08
C GLY A 69 5.58 -9.23 -4.55
N GLY A 70 5.48 -8.82 -3.28
CA GLY A 70 6.55 -8.13 -2.57
C GLY A 70 7.83 -8.96 -2.53
N ARG A 71 8.96 -8.33 -2.82
CA ARG A 71 10.28 -9.01 -2.86
C ARG A 71 11.36 -8.32 -2.04
N LEU A 72 11.12 -7.08 -1.64
CA LEU A 72 12.07 -6.26 -0.91
C LEU A 72 11.37 -5.54 0.24
N GLU A 73 11.78 -5.83 1.46
CA GLU A 73 11.41 -5.03 2.62
C GLU A 73 12.42 -3.91 2.82
N ILE A 74 11.94 -2.70 3.08
CA ILE A 74 12.76 -1.55 3.43
C ILE A 74 12.26 -0.92 4.72
N SER A 75 13.12 -0.90 5.73
CA SER A 75 12.92 -0.14 6.96
C SER A 75 13.57 1.24 6.83
N VAL A 76 12.87 2.29 7.23
CA VAL A 76 13.35 3.69 7.20
C VAL A 76 13.39 4.23 8.62
N GLY A 77 14.61 4.33 9.16
CA GLY A 77 14.82 4.49 10.59
C GLY A 77 14.12 3.38 11.38
N ASP A 78 13.65 3.72 12.56
CA ASP A 78 12.85 2.82 13.41
C ASP A 78 11.35 3.08 13.28
N GLU A 79 10.92 3.92 12.31
CA GLU A 79 9.54 4.41 12.22
C GLU A 79 8.69 3.71 11.16
N TYR A 80 9.22 3.39 9.99
CA TYR A 80 8.42 2.87 8.88
C TYR A 80 9.05 1.65 8.25
N CYS A 81 8.21 0.66 7.91
CA CYS A 81 8.60 -0.47 7.07
C CYS A 81 7.70 -0.55 5.85
N PHE A 82 8.29 -0.88 4.71
CA PHE A 82 7.62 -0.98 3.42
C PHE A 82 7.95 -2.30 2.76
N ILE A 83 6.93 -3.02 2.27
CA ILE A 83 7.11 -4.13 1.35
C ILE A 83 7.00 -3.59 -0.08
N MET A 84 8.09 -3.75 -0.84
CA MET A 84 8.25 -3.23 -2.18
C MET A 84 8.14 -4.34 -3.22
N MET A 85 7.54 -4.01 -4.35
CA MET A 85 7.49 -4.83 -5.56
C MET A 85 7.98 -4.01 -6.75
N ASP A 86 8.60 -4.68 -7.72
CA ASP A 86 8.90 -4.09 -9.03
C ASP A 86 7.72 -4.32 -9.97
N THR A 87 7.13 -3.25 -10.48
CA THR A 87 5.96 -3.32 -11.39
C THR A 87 6.35 -3.54 -12.85
N ARG A 88 7.64 -3.62 -13.17
CA ARG A 88 8.07 -3.96 -14.54
C ARG A 88 7.43 -5.27 -15.00
N GLY A 89 6.71 -5.21 -16.11
CA GLY A 89 6.04 -6.37 -16.72
C GLY A 89 4.58 -6.53 -16.33
N TYR A 90 4.06 -5.69 -15.43
CA TYR A 90 2.62 -5.52 -15.28
C TYR A 90 2.09 -4.55 -16.35
N GLU A 91 0.89 -4.82 -16.85
CA GLU A 91 0.19 -3.85 -17.68
C GLU A 91 -0.15 -2.62 -16.84
N THR A 92 0.19 -1.43 -17.35
CA THR A 92 -0.33 -0.20 -16.76
C THR A 92 -1.79 -0.10 -17.14
N VAL A 93 -2.65 -0.16 -16.14
CA VAL A 93 -3.96 0.47 -16.23
C VAL A 93 -3.63 1.96 -16.42
N ASP A 94 -3.83 2.53 -17.62
CA ASP A 94 -3.45 3.90 -18.02
C ASP A 94 -4.00 4.99 -17.05
N GLU A 95 -4.21 6.23 -17.49
CA GLU A 95 -4.96 7.23 -16.70
C GLU A 95 -6.45 6.82 -16.58
N LEU A 96 -6.73 5.74 -15.85
CA LEU A 96 -8.02 5.50 -15.24
C LEU A 96 -7.93 6.11 -13.82
N PRO A 97 -8.31 7.39 -13.63
CA PRO A 97 -8.17 8.02 -12.33
C PRO A 97 -9.14 7.37 -11.35
N LEU A 98 -8.61 6.55 -10.46
CA LEU A 98 -9.38 5.82 -9.44
C LEU A 98 -9.19 6.47 -8.06
N ARG A 99 -10.21 6.35 -7.22
CA ARG A 99 -10.18 6.80 -5.83
C ARG A 99 -10.86 5.79 -4.92
N ASN A 100 -10.24 5.51 -3.77
CA ASN A 100 -10.87 4.71 -2.72
C ASN A 100 -11.86 5.58 -1.94
N LEU A 101 -13.10 5.09 -1.80
CA LEU A 101 -14.13 5.66 -0.93
C LEU A 101 -14.63 4.59 0.04
N SER A 102 -15.32 5.00 1.10
CA SER A 102 -15.93 4.07 2.05
C SER A 102 -17.32 4.55 2.41
N ASP A 103 -18.24 3.59 2.57
CA ASP A 103 -19.58 3.90 3.03
C ASP A 103 -19.62 4.07 4.56
N ALA A 104 -20.80 4.41 5.10
CA ALA A 104 -20.98 4.59 6.54
C ALA A 104 -20.84 3.29 7.36
N ARG A 105 -20.81 2.12 6.71
CA ARG A 105 -20.63 0.81 7.33
C ARG A 105 -19.17 0.36 7.31
N GLY A 106 -18.29 1.11 6.63
CA GLY A 106 -16.87 0.79 6.49
C GLY A 106 -16.58 -0.11 5.28
N ASP A 107 -17.55 -0.36 4.40
CA ASP A 107 -17.30 -1.09 3.16
C ASP A 107 -16.41 -0.22 2.24
N HIS A 108 -15.32 -0.78 1.74
CA HIS A 108 -14.37 -0.08 0.87
C HIS A 108 -14.73 -0.26 -0.61
N TYR A 109 -14.52 0.79 -1.40
CA TYR A 109 -14.85 0.81 -2.83
C TYR A 109 -13.74 1.45 -3.64
N LEU A 110 -13.50 0.93 -4.83
CA LEU A 110 -12.64 1.52 -5.86
C LEU A 110 -13.53 2.23 -6.87
N CYS A 111 -13.44 3.56 -6.94
CA CYS A 111 -14.32 4.40 -7.74
C CYS A 111 -13.62 5.08 -8.91
N TYR A 112 -14.29 5.17 -10.05
CA TYR A 112 -13.83 5.91 -11.22
C TYR A 112 -14.09 7.41 -11.04
N THR A 113 -13.01 8.17 -10.80
CA THR A 113 -13.04 9.62 -10.50
C THR A 113 -13.86 10.47 -11.47
N PRO A 114 -13.83 10.24 -12.80
CA PRO A 114 -14.58 11.04 -13.75
C PRO A 114 -16.09 10.82 -13.67
N MET A 115 -16.54 9.65 -13.19
CA MET A 115 -17.97 9.32 -13.05
C MET A 115 -18.51 9.70 -11.66
N ILE A 116 -17.75 9.39 -10.61
CA ILE A 116 -18.15 9.67 -9.22
C ILE A 116 -18.09 11.18 -8.92
N GLY A 117 -17.22 11.93 -9.60
CA GLY A 117 -16.95 13.34 -9.37
C GLY A 117 -15.94 13.58 -8.24
N ARG A 118 -15.16 14.66 -8.35
CA ARG A 118 -14.03 14.92 -7.45
C ARG A 118 -14.44 15.26 -6.01
N SER A 119 -15.65 15.75 -5.78
CA SER A 119 -16.09 16.26 -4.48
C SER A 119 -16.89 15.27 -3.63
N THR A 120 -17.48 14.22 -4.23
CA THR A 120 -18.27 13.27 -3.43
C THR A 120 -17.36 12.41 -2.57
N THR A 121 -17.83 12.06 -1.38
CA THR A 121 -17.18 11.10 -0.48
C THR A 121 -17.98 9.80 -0.35
N LEU A 122 -19.17 9.74 -0.95
CA LEU A 122 -20.07 8.59 -0.89
C LEU A 122 -19.93 7.75 -2.17
N PRO A 123 -19.68 6.44 -2.07
CA PRO A 123 -19.65 5.55 -3.22
C PRO A 123 -21.05 5.37 -3.83
N ASN A 124 -21.12 5.11 -5.14
CA ASN A 124 -22.34 4.72 -5.84
C ASN A 124 -22.07 3.53 -6.77
N GLU A 125 -23.11 2.73 -7.06
CA GLU A 125 -22.96 1.49 -7.83
C GLU A 125 -22.57 1.72 -9.30
N GLU A 126 -22.90 2.88 -9.86
CA GLU A 126 -22.62 3.21 -11.26
C GLU A 126 -21.13 3.53 -11.50
N SER A 127 -20.43 4.01 -10.48
CA SER A 127 -19.07 4.53 -10.59
C SER A 127 -18.05 3.78 -9.73
N CYS A 128 -18.49 2.86 -8.88
CA CYS A 128 -17.65 2.21 -7.89
C CYS A 128 -17.86 0.70 -7.87
N THR A 129 -16.74 -0.04 -7.75
CA THR A 129 -16.75 -1.48 -7.47
C THR A 129 -16.40 -1.68 -6.00
N ARG A 130 -17.16 -2.53 -5.30
CA ARG A 130 -16.84 -2.87 -3.92
C ARG A 130 -15.52 -3.64 -3.89
N LEU A 131 -14.61 -3.23 -3.01
CA LEU A 131 -13.42 -3.99 -2.70
C LEU A 131 -13.83 -5.06 -1.71
N ASP A 132 -14.21 -6.21 -2.26
CA ASP A 132 -14.44 -7.40 -1.46
C ASP A 132 -13.10 -7.80 -0.82
N GLY A 133 -13.12 -8.44 0.36
CA GLY A 133 -11.93 -9.08 0.95
C GLY A 133 -11.31 -10.21 0.08
N TRP A 134 -11.76 -10.34 -1.16
CA TRP A 134 -11.52 -11.41 -2.13
C TRP A 134 -10.28 -11.20 -3.03
N LEU A 135 -9.48 -10.15 -2.79
CA LEU A 135 -8.08 -10.17 -3.26
C LEU A 135 -7.21 -11.11 -2.41
N ALA A 136 -7.77 -11.76 -1.38
CA ALA A 136 -7.11 -12.75 -0.53
C ALA A 136 -7.30 -14.22 -0.98
N ASP A 137 -8.05 -14.49 -2.05
CA ASP A 137 -8.11 -15.84 -2.65
C ASP A 137 -7.09 -15.91 -3.81
N GLN A 138 -5.81 -15.87 -3.45
CA GLN A 138 -4.71 -16.22 -4.36
C GLN A 138 -4.26 -17.63 -3.97
N TYR A 139 -4.62 -18.60 -4.80
CA TYR A 139 -4.15 -19.99 -4.74
C TYR A 139 -2.63 -20.10 -4.77
#